data_AF-A0A2G9XFD6-F1
#
_entry.id   AF-A0A2G9XFD6-F1
#
_cell.length_a   1.000
_cell.length_b   1.000
_cell.length_c   1.000
_cell.angle_alpha   90.00
_cell.angle_beta   90.00
_cell.angle_gamma   90.00
#
_symmetry.space_group_name_H-M   'P 1'
#
loop_
_entity.id
_entity.type
_entity.pdbx_description
1 polymer ?
#
loop_
_entity_poly.entity_id
_entity_poly.type
_entity_poly.pdbx_seq_one_letter_code
_entity_poly.pdbx_strand_id
1 'polypeptide(L)'
;MSRVLTEKSAEMSQPDVSADLQMLRQSVSVKLSRNVRQGYQKDENTRGMYRSGVKLNVERNRLLTESYKATEGEPMVLRRAKALSHILRNMSIFIVPNSRIVGHSGSTPN
;
A
#
# COMPACT_ATOMS: atom_id res chain seq x y z
N MET A 1 -18.11 -4.44 39.62
CA MET A 1 -16.97 -5.13 40.29
C MET A 1 -16.62 -6.39 39.49
N SER A 2 -16.04 -6.25 38.30
CA SER A 2 -15.60 -7.37 37.44
C SER A 2 -14.13 -7.19 37.09
N ARG A 3 -13.29 -7.47 38.09
CA ARG A 3 -11.83 -7.27 38.13
C ARG A 3 -11.08 -8.42 37.44
N VAL A 4 -11.61 -8.97 36.34
CA VAL A 4 -11.15 -10.27 35.78
C VAL A 4 -10.66 -10.18 34.32
N LEU A 5 -10.80 -9.04 33.64
CA LEU A 5 -10.43 -8.92 32.21
C LEU A 5 -9.20 -8.06 31.92
N THR A 6 -8.44 -7.65 32.95
CA THR A 6 -7.30 -6.73 32.78
C THR A 6 -5.92 -7.41 32.87
N GLU A 7 -5.84 -8.73 33.02
CA GLU A 7 -4.57 -9.38 33.42
C GLU A 7 -3.98 -10.40 32.43
N LYS A 8 -4.54 -10.58 31.22
CA LYS A 8 -4.02 -11.59 30.26
C LYS A 8 -3.54 -11.03 28.92
N SER A 9 -3.02 -9.81 28.92
CA SER A 9 -2.25 -9.25 27.79
C SER A 9 -0.81 -8.87 28.16
N ALA A 10 -0.38 -9.20 29.38
CA ALA A 10 1.03 -9.22 29.76
C ALA A 10 1.61 -10.61 29.47
N GLU A 11 2.76 -10.64 28.80
CA GLU A 11 3.61 -11.82 28.57
C GLU A 11 3.13 -12.86 27.54
N MET A 12 2.95 -12.42 26.29
CA MET A 12 3.67 -13.14 25.24
C MET A 12 5.02 -12.46 25.10
N SER A 13 6.07 -13.07 25.67
CA SER A 13 7.46 -12.71 25.40
C SER A 13 7.59 -12.55 23.90
N GLN A 14 7.81 -11.30 23.46
CA GLN A 14 8.13 -11.07 22.07
C GLN A 14 9.35 -11.94 21.77
N PRO A 15 9.36 -12.72 20.67
CA PRO A 15 10.55 -13.48 20.29
C PRO A 15 11.73 -12.51 20.30
N ASP A 16 12.93 -12.96 20.65
CA ASP A 16 14.11 -12.10 20.77
C ASP A 16 14.45 -11.54 19.38
N VAL A 17 13.77 -10.46 18.99
CA VAL A 17 13.80 -9.93 17.63
C VAL A 17 15.05 -9.07 17.55
N SER A 18 15.95 -9.41 16.62
CA SER A 18 17.14 -8.60 16.33
C SER A 18 16.80 -7.11 16.23
N ALA A 19 17.66 -6.23 16.74
CA ALA A 19 17.46 -4.78 16.72
C ALA A 19 16.99 -4.25 15.35
N ASP A 20 17.54 -4.81 14.27
CA ASP A 20 17.16 -4.51 12.88
C ASP A 20 15.66 -4.69 12.59
N LEU A 21 15.05 -5.76 13.07
CA LEU A 21 13.64 -6.07 12.85
C LEU A 21 12.71 -5.17 13.69
N GLN A 22 13.16 -4.75 14.87
CA GLN A 22 12.45 -3.76 15.68
C GLN A 22 12.46 -2.38 14.99
N MET A 23 13.62 -1.99 14.45
CA MET A 23 13.78 -0.77 13.65
C MET A 23 12.90 -0.79 12.39
N LEU A 24 12.86 -1.91 11.67
CA LEU A 24 12.05 -2.05 10.46
C LEU A 24 10.55 -1.92 10.72
N ARG A 25 10.04 -2.44 11.85
CA ARG A 25 8.63 -2.28 12.22
C ARG A 25 8.20 -0.83 12.39
N GLN A 26 9.10 0.03 12.88
CA GLN A 26 8.82 1.44 13.10
C GLN A 26 8.89 2.25 11.79
N SER A 27 9.71 1.84 10.84
CA SER A 27 9.95 2.59 9.60
C SER A 27 9.00 2.26 8.44
N VAL A 28 8.17 1.22 8.55
CA VAL A 28 7.29 0.77 7.45
C VAL A 28 5.98 1.56 7.41
N SER A 29 5.68 2.18 6.27
CA SER A 29 4.37 2.76 6.01
C SER A 29 3.34 1.67 5.70
N VAL A 30 2.32 1.57 6.55
CA VAL A 30 1.26 0.57 6.40
C VAL A 30 0.11 1.16 5.56
N LYS A 31 0.05 0.76 4.28
CA LYS A 31 -0.99 1.15 3.30
C LYS A 31 -2.32 0.40 3.43
N LEU A 32 -2.58 -0.25 4.56
CA LEU A 32 -3.77 -1.08 4.72
C LEU A 32 -5.02 -0.21 4.89
N SER A 33 -6.10 -0.63 4.22
CA SER A 33 -7.44 -0.21 4.58
C SER A 33 -7.73 -0.65 6.01
N ARG A 34 -8.33 0.22 6.82
CA ARG A 34 -8.56 -0.04 8.26
C ARG A 34 -9.76 -0.96 8.51
N ASN A 35 -10.47 -1.40 7.47
CA ASN A 35 -11.82 -1.90 7.63
C ASN A 35 -11.87 -3.43 7.62
N VAL A 36 -11.52 -4.05 8.75
CA VAL A 36 -12.06 -5.38 9.11
C VAL A 36 -13.36 -5.13 9.86
N ARG A 37 -14.49 -5.23 9.16
CA ARG A 37 -15.82 -5.04 9.76
C ARG A 37 -16.09 -6.18 10.75
N GLN A 38 -16.19 -5.88 12.04
CA GLN A 38 -16.76 -6.83 12.99
C GLN A 38 -18.28 -6.64 12.98
N GLY A 39 -19.02 -7.67 12.58
CA GLY A 39 -20.44 -7.58 12.20
C GLY A 39 -21.42 -7.01 13.23
N TYR A 40 -21.02 -6.89 14.50
CA TYR A 40 -21.86 -6.38 15.59
C TYR A 40 -21.37 -5.05 16.19
N GLN A 41 -20.20 -4.54 15.80
CA GLN A 41 -19.67 -3.27 16.28
C GLN A 41 -20.12 -2.15 15.32
N LYS A 42 -20.66 -1.04 15.84
CA LYS A 42 -20.82 0.18 15.02
C LYS A 42 -19.43 0.65 14.62
N ASP A 43 -19.04 0.37 13.39
CA ASP A 43 -17.80 0.89 12.80
C ASP A 43 -17.80 2.41 12.93
N GLU A 44 -16.67 2.97 13.33
CA GLU A 44 -16.43 4.41 13.32
C GLU A 44 -16.33 4.92 11.87
N ASN A 45 -17.45 4.91 11.16
CA ASN A 45 -17.58 5.28 9.75
C ASN A 45 -17.11 6.73 9.48
N THR A 46 -17.02 7.55 10.53
CA THR A 46 -16.52 8.93 10.52
C THR A 46 -15.02 9.03 10.22
N ARG A 47 -14.22 8.00 10.49
CA ARG A 47 -12.75 8.04 10.32
C ARG A 47 -12.27 7.82 8.88
N GLY A 48 -13.17 7.44 7.95
CA GLY A 48 -12.83 7.15 6.55
C GLY A 48 -12.13 5.80 6.34
N MET A 49 -12.15 5.31 5.11
CA MET A 49 -11.61 3.98 4.72
C MET A 49 -10.07 3.90 4.80
N TYR A 50 -9.39 5.02 4.58
CA TYR A 50 -7.93 5.09 4.46
C TYR A 50 -7.31 5.82 5.65
N ARG A 51 -6.04 5.52 5.95
CA ARG A 51 -5.28 6.26 6.96
C ARG A 51 -5.08 7.72 6.50
N SER A 52 -4.99 8.64 7.45
CA SER A 52 -4.54 10.00 7.16
C SER A 52 -3.17 9.97 6.47
N GLY A 53 -3.07 10.64 5.32
CA GLY A 53 -1.84 10.71 4.52
C GLY A 53 -1.77 9.77 3.32
N VAL A 54 -2.71 8.82 3.15
CA VAL A 54 -2.81 8.00 1.92
C VAL A 54 -3.34 8.86 0.78
N LYS A 55 -2.64 8.84 -0.37
CA LYS A 55 -2.97 9.65 -1.54
C LYS A 55 -3.21 8.76 -2.76
N LEU A 56 -4.00 9.27 -3.70
CA LEU A 56 -4.22 8.59 -4.98
C LEU A 56 -3.04 8.88 -5.93
N ASN A 57 -2.42 7.82 -6.47
CA ASN A 57 -1.44 7.97 -7.56
C ASN A 57 -2.16 8.05 -8.91
N VAL A 58 -1.91 9.12 -9.67
CA VAL A 58 -2.52 9.37 -10.99
C VAL A 58 -1.54 9.13 -12.15
N GLU A 59 -0.26 8.90 -11.86
CA GLU A 59 0.82 8.75 -12.84
C GLU A 59 0.53 7.66 -13.88
N ARG A 60 0.18 6.44 -13.41
CA ARG A 60 -0.14 5.32 -14.30
C ARG A 60 -1.29 5.65 -15.25
N ASN A 61 -2.31 6.35 -14.76
CA ASN A 61 -3.48 6.72 -15.57
C ASN A 61 -3.09 7.71 -16.68
N ARG A 62 -2.17 8.64 -16.38
CA ARG A 62 -1.63 9.58 -17.37
C ARG A 62 -0.86 8.85 -18.46
N LEU A 63 0.10 8.00 -18.08
CA LEU A 63 0.91 7.20 -19.01
C LEU A 63 0.05 6.25 -19.86
N LEU A 64 -0.94 5.62 -19.26
CA LEU A 64 -1.89 4.76 -19.98
C LEU A 64 -2.63 5.56 -21.05
N THR A 65 -3.14 6.74 -20.70
CA THR A 65 -3.89 7.60 -21.61
C THR A 65 -3.02 8.08 -22.77
N GLU A 66 -1.77 8.46 -22.50
CA GLU A 66 -0.79 8.85 -23.51
C GLU A 66 -0.54 7.73 -24.52
N SER A 67 -0.27 6.51 -24.05
CA SER A 67 -0.05 5.37 -24.94
C SER A 67 -1.29 5.02 -25.76
N TYR A 68 -2.49 5.17 -25.19
CA TYR A 68 -3.73 4.91 -25.91
C TYR A 68 -3.96 5.91 -27.05
N LYS A 69 -3.65 7.20 -26.82
CA LYS A 69 -3.69 8.23 -27.87
C LYS A 69 -2.68 7.96 -28.99
N ALA A 70 -1.49 7.49 -28.64
CA ALA A 70 -0.44 7.20 -29.61
C ALA A 70 -0.68 5.93 -30.45
N THR A 71 -1.57 5.04 -30.02
CA THR A 71 -1.81 3.72 -30.63
C THR A 71 -3.23 3.58 -31.19
N GLU A 72 -3.87 4.69 -31.55
CA GLU A 72 -5.18 4.67 -32.20
C GLU A 72 -5.11 3.94 -33.55
N GLY A 73 -6.12 3.10 -33.83
CA GLY A 73 -6.18 2.27 -35.05
C GLY A 73 -5.55 0.88 -34.92
N GLU A 74 -4.80 0.58 -33.86
CA GLU A 74 -4.21 -0.74 -33.66
C GLU A 74 -5.17 -1.75 -33.00
N PRO A 75 -4.95 -3.07 -33.20
CA PRO A 75 -5.65 -4.11 -32.45
C PRO A 75 -5.48 -3.94 -30.94
N MET A 76 -6.58 -4.12 -30.18
CA MET A 76 -6.60 -3.89 -28.74
C MET A 76 -5.56 -4.68 -27.94
N VAL A 77 -5.18 -5.87 -28.40
CA VAL A 77 -4.13 -6.69 -27.76
C VAL A 77 -2.78 -5.99 -27.83
N LEU A 78 -2.42 -5.46 -29.01
CA LEU A 78 -1.17 -4.73 -29.21
C LEU A 78 -1.17 -3.40 -28.44
N ARG A 79 -2.31 -2.70 -28.41
CA ARG A 79 -2.46 -1.46 -27.63
C ARG A 79 -2.18 -1.68 -26.16
N ARG A 80 -2.72 -2.76 -25.57
CA ARG A 80 -2.47 -3.12 -24.16
C ARG A 80 -1.00 -3.47 -23.90
N ALA A 81 -0.38 -4.22 -24.80
CA ALA A 81 1.04 -4.57 -24.68
C ALA A 81 1.93 -3.32 -24.74
N LYS A 82 1.66 -2.42 -25.70
CA LYS A 82 2.37 -1.15 -25.83
C LYS A 82 2.14 -0.21 -24.65
N ALA A 83 0.92 -0.14 -24.14
CA ALA A 83 0.61 0.62 -22.94
C ALA A 83 1.34 0.12 -21.71
N LEU A 84 1.40 -1.20 -21.50
CA LEU A 84 2.19 -1.77 -20.41
C LEU A 84 3.68 -1.43 -20.57
N SER A 85 4.23 -1.57 -21.77
CA SER A 85 5.63 -1.19 -22.05
C SER A 85 5.88 0.29 -21.80
N HIS A 86 4.97 1.18 -22.20
CA HIS A 86 5.09 2.63 -22.01
C HIS A 86 5.05 3.00 -20.53
N ILE A 87 4.14 2.37 -19.78
CA ILE A 87 4.04 2.54 -18.33
C ILE A 87 5.33 2.12 -17.65
N LEU A 88 5.85 0.92 -17.94
CA LEU A 88 7.03 0.39 -17.26
C LEU A 88 8.32 1.18 -17.58
N ARG A 89 8.42 1.78 -18.77
CA ARG A 89 9.58 2.59 -19.17
C ARG A 89 9.60 3.98 -18.55
N ASN A 90 8.43 4.56 -18.28
CA ASN A 90 8.31 5.96 -17.86
C ASN A 90 7.82 6.15 -16.43
N MET A 91 7.42 5.08 -15.73
CA MET A 91 6.97 5.16 -14.35
C MET A 91 8.15 5.46 -13.42
N SER A 92 7.93 6.38 -12.48
CA SER A 92 8.87 6.66 -11.40
C SER A 92 8.99 5.47 -10.43
N ILE A 93 10.22 5.18 -10.03
CA ILE A 93 10.53 4.08 -9.12
C ILE A 93 10.89 4.67 -7.75
N PHE A 94 10.14 4.26 -6.73
CA PHE A 94 10.44 4.59 -5.34
C PHE A 94 10.99 3.38 -4.60
N ILE A 95 12.11 3.55 -3.91
CA ILE A 95 12.73 2.53 -3.06
C ILE A 95 12.66 3.01 -1.62
N VAL A 96 12.05 2.20 -0.75
CA VAL A 96 11.93 2.49 0.68
C VAL A 96 13.30 2.29 1.35
N PRO A 97 13.73 3.19 2.26
CA PRO A 97 14.94 2.97 3.06
C PRO A 97 14.90 1.61 3.77
N ASN A 98 16.04 0.91 3.81
CA ASN A 98 16.20 -0.39 4.46
C ASN A 98 15.34 -1.53 3.87
N SER A 99 14.77 -1.35 2.67
CA SER A 99 14.07 -2.44 1.98
C SER A 99 15.07 -3.44 1.37
N ARG A 100 14.90 -4.73 1.70
CA ARG A 100 15.65 -5.83 1.08
C ARG A 100 15.01 -6.32 -0.23
N ILE A 101 13.69 -6.18 -0.33
CA ILE A 101 12.91 -6.46 -1.53
C ILE A 101 12.35 -5.13 -2.03
N VAL A 102 12.66 -4.80 -3.27
CA VAL A 102 12.27 -3.54 -3.89
C VAL A 102 11.12 -3.74 -4.86
N GLY A 103 10.34 -2.69 -5.08
CA GLY A 103 9.19 -2.69 -5.97
C GLY A 103 8.05 -1.89 -5.37
N HIS A 104 7.70 -0.79 -6.04
CA HIS A 104 6.56 0.02 -5.66
C HIS A 104 5.70 0.34 -6.88
N SER A 105 4.38 0.40 -6.68
CA SER A 105 3.42 0.70 -7.74
C SER A 105 3.20 2.20 -7.97
N GLY A 106 4.04 3.05 -7.40
CA GLY A 106 3.90 4.49 -7.51
C GLY A 106 5.12 5.28 -7.10
N SER A 107 4.99 6.60 -7.24
CA SER A 107 6.06 7.55 -6.97
C SER A 107 6.34 7.77 -5.47
N THR A 108 5.36 7.48 -4.60
CA THR A 108 5.45 7.72 -3.15
C THR A 108 4.95 6.55 -2.30
N PRO A 109 5.49 6.40 -1.08
CA PRO A 109 5.15 5.32 -0.16
C PRO A 109 3.80 5.49 0.53
N ASN A 110 2.98 6.49 0.18
CA ASN A 110 1.60 6.72 0.63
C ASN A 110 0.76 7.37 -0.45
#